data_AF-A0A958FIC9-F1
#
_entry.id   AF-A0A958FIC9-F1
#
_cell.length_a   1.000
_cell.length_b   1.000
_cell.length_c   1.000
_cell.angle_alpha   90.00
_cell.angle_beta   90.00
_cell.angle_gamma   90.00
#
_symmetry.space_group_name_H-M   'P 1'
#
loop_
_entity.id
_entity.type
_entity.pdbx_description
1 polymer ?
#
loop_
_entity_poly.entity_id
_entity_poly.type
_entity_poly.pdbx_seq_one_letter_code
_entity_poly.pdbx_strand_id
1 'polypeptide(L)'
;MCGRYSLYTHISHPEDFEERFGLPAGELPPFPAGYNIGPYRDVPVIFQTPGEGVRMRLMQWQLVPAFAKEFKSQYAMFNSRAETITSKPFWQRLLQNARCIFPANNFFEWAAVEGQKVPHKFYLPEQRLLAFGGLYSVWRHPESGEERYSASIITVPANPLVAAVHPRMPL
;
A
#
# COMPACT_ATOMS: atom_id res chain seq x y z
N MET A 1 -10.05 2.20 -9.38
CA MET A 1 -8.69 2.60 -8.94
C MET A 1 -8.61 1.97 -7.57
N CYS A 2 -7.62 1.12 -7.31
CA CYS A 2 -7.66 0.27 -6.12
C CYS A 2 -7.71 1.16 -4.88
N GLY A 3 -8.87 1.19 -4.24
CA GLY A 3 -9.16 2.06 -3.09
C GLY A 3 -9.71 1.26 -1.92
N ARG A 4 -9.63 -0.08 -2.01
CA ARG A 4 -10.06 -0.96 -0.93
C ARG A 4 -9.37 -2.30 -1.01
N TYR A 5 -8.87 -2.74 0.13
CA TYR A 5 -8.29 -4.05 0.29
C TYR A 5 -8.63 -4.61 1.67
N SER A 6 -8.22 -5.84 1.90
CA SER A 6 -8.34 -6.46 3.22
C SER A 6 -7.02 -7.05 3.68
N LEU A 7 -6.84 -7.07 4.99
CA LEU A 7 -5.78 -7.83 5.65
C LEU A 7 -6.35 -8.41 6.94
N TYR A 8 -6.32 -9.71 7.11
CA TYR A 8 -6.94 -10.43 8.22
C TYR A 8 -5.94 -11.25 9.01
N THR A 9 -6.06 -11.26 10.33
CA THR A 9 -5.19 -12.04 11.24
C THR A 9 -5.71 -13.45 11.54
N HIS A 10 -6.95 -13.78 11.20
CA HIS A 10 -7.51 -15.14 11.35
C HIS A 10 -7.18 -16.06 10.16
N ILE A 11 -6.51 -15.51 9.14
CA ILE A 11 -6.08 -16.22 7.92
C ILE A 11 -4.59 -15.97 7.70
N SER A 12 -4.13 -14.72 7.83
CA SER A 12 -2.71 -14.38 7.67
C SER A 12 -2.01 -14.51 9.01
N HIS A 13 -1.26 -15.59 9.15
CA HIS A 13 -0.45 -15.89 10.32
C HIS A 13 0.95 -15.28 10.18
N PRO A 14 1.69 -15.06 11.27
CA PRO A 14 3.03 -14.49 11.21
C PRO A 14 3.99 -15.23 10.26
N GLU A 15 3.84 -16.54 10.14
CA GLU A 15 4.62 -17.40 9.25
C GLU A 15 4.39 -17.06 7.77
N ASP A 16 3.17 -16.64 7.39
CA ASP A 16 2.89 -16.18 6.02
C ASP A 16 3.68 -14.91 5.68
N PHE A 17 3.91 -14.04 6.67
CA PHE A 17 4.70 -12.82 6.47
C PHE A 17 6.20 -13.13 6.36
N GLU A 18 6.68 -14.11 7.12
CA GLU A 18 8.06 -14.56 7.05
C GLU A 18 8.35 -15.24 5.72
N GLU A 19 7.52 -16.20 5.30
CA GLU A 19 7.65 -16.90 4.03
C GLU A 19 7.57 -15.92 2.85
N ARG A 20 6.59 -15.00 2.87
CA ARG A 20 6.31 -14.14 1.72
C ARG A 20 7.21 -12.90 1.64
N PHE A 21 7.59 -12.33 2.78
CA PHE A 21 8.27 -11.02 2.83
C PHE A 21 9.62 -11.05 3.54
N GLY A 22 10.01 -12.18 4.16
CA GLY A 22 11.22 -12.25 4.98
C GLY A 22 11.13 -11.41 6.25
N LEU A 23 9.91 -11.10 6.72
CA LEU A 23 9.67 -10.43 7.99
C LEU A 23 9.53 -11.50 9.08
N PRO A 24 10.49 -11.66 10.00
CA PRO A 24 10.45 -12.76 10.98
C PRO A 24 9.14 -12.78 11.77
N ALA A 25 8.56 -13.96 11.95
CA ALA A 25 7.27 -14.12 12.63
C ALA A 25 7.25 -13.46 14.03
N GLY A 26 8.36 -13.55 14.77
CA GLY A 26 8.52 -12.92 16.10
C GLY A 26 8.70 -11.39 16.08
N GLU A 27 8.94 -10.79 14.91
CA GLU A 27 9.12 -9.34 14.73
C GLU A 27 7.87 -8.66 14.15
N LEU A 28 6.78 -9.39 13.93
CA LEU A 28 5.55 -8.83 13.38
C LEU A 28 4.85 -7.94 14.43
N PRO A 29 4.81 -6.61 14.27
CA PRO A 29 4.10 -5.76 15.20
C PRO A 29 2.58 -6.00 15.11
N PRO A 30 1.82 -5.73 16.19
CA PRO A 30 0.37 -5.68 16.11
C PRO A 30 -0.08 -4.68 15.03
N PHE A 31 -1.03 -5.07 14.20
CA PHE A 31 -1.60 -4.23 13.16
C PHE A 31 -3.13 -4.33 13.12
N PRO A 32 -3.84 -3.28 12.68
CA PRO A 32 -5.28 -3.33 12.55
C PRO A 32 -5.66 -4.25 11.39
N ALA A 33 -6.22 -5.40 11.70
CA ALA A 33 -6.90 -6.25 10.72
C ALA A 33 -8.20 -5.56 10.24
N GLY A 34 -8.59 -5.78 8.99
CA GLY A 34 -9.79 -5.18 8.44
C GLY A 34 -10.26 -5.82 7.14
N TYR A 35 -11.58 -5.88 6.98
CA TYR A 35 -12.28 -6.38 5.78
C TYR A 35 -12.57 -5.32 4.73
N ASN A 36 -12.25 -4.06 5.04
CA ASN A 36 -12.62 -2.92 4.23
C ASN A 36 -11.64 -1.76 4.46
N ILE A 37 -10.34 -2.04 4.34
CA ILE A 37 -9.27 -1.07 4.56
C ILE A 37 -9.26 -0.09 3.39
N GLY A 38 -9.49 1.19 3.68
CA GLY A 38 -9.53 2.28 2.70
C GLY A 38 -8.47 3.36 2.97
N PRO A 39 -8.30 4.32 2.04
CA PRO A 39 -7.33 5.40 2.15
C PRO A 39 -7.51 6.26 3.40
N TYR A 40 -6.50 7.10 3.69
CA TYR A 40 -6.45 8.07 4.80
C TYR A 40 -6.32 7.45 6.20
N ARG A 41 -6.19 6.14 6.28
CA ARG A 41 -5.97 5.40 7.52
C ARG A 41 -4.52 4.95 7.61
N ASP A 42 -4.06 4.74 8.83
CA ASP A 42 -2.79 4.08 9.06
C ASP A 42 -2.94 2.58 8.79
N VAL A 43 -2.08 2.05 7.91
CA VAL A 43 -2.13 0.66 7.45
C VAL A 43 -0.75 0.01 7.59
N PRO A 44 -0.68 -1.32 7.80
CA PRO A 44 0.59 -2.02 7.83
C PRO A 44 1.28 -1.93 6.46
N VAL A 45 2.52 -1.49 6.46
CA VAL A 45 3.38 -1.37 5.29
C VAL A 45 4.74 -1.96 5.63
N ILE A 46 5.20 -2.87 4.77
CA ILE A 46 6.48 -3.54 4.87
C ILE A 46 7.49 -2.75 4.06
N PHE A 47 8.66 -2.48 4.62
CA PHE A 47 9.72 -1.71 3.99
C PHE A 47 11.08 -2.22 4.47
N GLN A 48 12.15 -1.81 3.80
CA GLN A 48 13.50 -2.19 4.16
C GLN A 48 14.26 -0.97 4.67
N THR A 49 14.89 -1.11 5.83
CA THR A 49 15.82 -0.12 6.36
C THR A 49 17.25 -0.61 6.12
N PRO A 50 18.13 0.18 5.46
CA PRO A 50 19.53 -0.20 5.27
C PRO A 50 20.20 -0.56 6.60
N GLY A 51 20.83 -1.74 6.66
CA GLY A 51 21.50 -2.23 7.87
C GLY A 51 20.59 -2.85 8.94
N GLU A 52 19.27 -2.65 8.87
CA GLU A 52 18.32 -3.22 9.83
C GLU A 52 17.46 -4.34 9.24
N GLY A 53 17.38 -4.47 7.92
CA GLY A 53 16.61 -5.54 7.27
C GLY A 53 15.15 -5.16 7.02
N VAL A 54 14.28 -6.17 6.90
CA VAL A 54 12.85 -6.00 6.62
C VAL A 54 12.11 -5.61 7.91
N ARG A 55 11.24 -4.61 7.81
CA ARG A 55 10.43 -4.11 8.91
C ARG A 55 9.00 -3.87 8.44
N MET A 56 8.07 -3.89 9.39
CA MET A 56 6.70 -3.43 9.16
C MET A 56 6.37 -2.29 10.11
N ARG A 57 5.62 -1.32 9.61
CA ARG A 57 5.05 -0.26 10.44
C ARG A 57 3.71 0.20 9.92
N LEU A 58 2.98 0.92 10.77
CA LEU A 58 1.81 1.65 10.34
C LEU A 58 2.22 2.94 9.60
N MET A 59 1.66 3.15 8.41
CA MET A 59 1.83 4.35 7.61
C MET A 59 0.48 4.84 7.10
N GLN A 60 0.26 6.14 7.04
CA GLN A 60 -0.97 6.68 6.47
C GLN A 60 -1.06 6.33 4.98
N TRP A 61 -2.12 5.65 4.55
CA TRP A 61 -2.40 5.37 3.13
C TRP A 61 -2.95 6.61 2.42
N GLN A 62 -2.08 7.60 2.29
CA GLN A 62 -2.25 8.85 1.58
C GLN A 62 -0.90 9.55 1.65
N LEU A 63 -0.07 9.40 0.61
CA LEU A 63 1.30 9.90 0.67
C LEU A 63 1.34 11.42 0.88
N VAL A 64 2.18 11.85 1.81
CA VAL A 64 2.50 13.24 2.12
C VAL A 64 3.97 13.47 1.79
N PRO A 65 4.30 14.41 0.88
CA PRO A 65 5.69 14.71 0.54
C PRO A 65 6.46 15.22 1.76
N ALA A 66 7.73 14.81 1.88
CA ALA A 66 8.60 15.23 2.98
C ALA A 66 8.77 16.76 3.11
N PHE A 67 8.59 17.50 2.00
CA PHE A 67 8.67 18.96 1.94
C PHE A 67 7.32 19.67 2.22
N ALA A 68 6.26 18.94 2.52
CA ALA A 68 4.97 19.54 2.85
C ALA A 68 5.08 20.38 4.14
N LYS A 69 4.36 21.51 4.20
CA LYS A 69 4.35 22.37 5.41
C LYS A 69 3.67 21.71 6.60
N GLU A 70 2.66 20.90 6.33
CA GLU A 70 1.88 20.14 7.31
C GLU A 70 1.86 18.67 6.88
N PHE A 71 1.56 17.76 7.82
CA PHE A 71 1.28 16.36 7.49
C PHE A 71 -0.08 16.21 6.81
N LYS A 72 -0.21 16.78 5.62
CA LYS A 72 -1.43 16.82 4.84
C LYS A 72 -1.06 16.87 3.38
N SER A 73 -1.66 15.97 2.61
CA SER A 73 -1.54 16.01 1.16
C SER A 73 -2.57 16.94 0.54
N GLN A 74 -2.14 17.76 -0.43
CA GLN A 74 -3.04 18.59 -1.24
C GLN A 74 -3.78 17.79 -2.32
N TYR A 75 -3.25 16.62 -2.68
CA TYR A 75 -3.79 15.76 -3.74
C TYR A 75 -4.11 14.37 -3.21
N ALA A 76 -5.03 13.65 -3.85
CA ALA A 76 -5.25 12.23 -3.61
C ALA A 76 -4.03 11.43 -4.11
N MET A 77 -3.11 11.10 -3.19
CA MET A 77 -1.83 10.42 -3.44
C MET A 77 -1.78 9.08 -2.73
N PHE A 78 -2.93 8.50 -2.42
CA PHE A 78 -3.04 7.12 -1.96
C PHE A 78 -2.68 6.11 -3.08
N ASN A 79 -2.80 6.51 -4.35
CA ASN A 79 -2.32 5.74 -5.50
C ASN A 79 -1.36 6.58 -6.37
N SER A 80 -0.31 5.93 -6.89
CA SER A 80 0.67 6.51 -7.81
C SER A 80 0.73 5.72 -9.11
N ARG A 81 0.62 6.38 -10.27
CA ARG A 81 0.60 5.69 -11.57
C ARG A 81 2.01 5.38 -12.04
N ALA A 82 2.27 4.11 -12.36
CA ALA A 82 3.58 3.65 -12.86
C ALA A 82 4.12 4.49 -14.02
N GLU A 83 3.24 4.97 -14.90
CA GLU A 83 3.57 5.81 -16.07
C GLU A 83 4.14 7.18 -15.69
N THR A 84 3.85 7.67 -14.48
CA THR A 84 4.19 9.05 -14.06
C THR A 84 5.23 9.10 -12.96
N ILE A 85 5.44 8.01 -12.23
CA ILE A 85 6.43 7.97 -11.14
C ILE A 85 7.87 7.97 -11.66
N THR A 86 8.10 7.60 -12.92
CA THR A 86 9.44 7.59 -13.53
C THR A 86 9.84 8.93 -14.13
N SER A 87 8.93 9.89 -14.29
CA SER A 87 9.20 11.15 -14.99
C SER A 87 9.32 12.38 -14.08
N LYS A 88 8.82 12.33 -12.85
CA LYS A 88 8.91 13.46 -11.91
C LYS A 88 10.02 13.25 -10.88
N PRO A 89 10.90 14.25 -10.63
CA PRO A 89 12.03 14.12 -9.70
C PRO A 89 11.65 13.63 -8.30
N PHE A 90 10.52 14.12 -7.78
CA PHE A 90 9.99 13.69 -6.48
C PHE A 90 9.77 12.17 -6.41
N TRP A 91 9.08 11.61 -7.41
CA TRP A 91 8.78 10.18 -7.45
C TRP A 91 10.00 9.32 -7.73
N GLN A 92 10.91 9.79 -8.60
CA GLN A 92 12.18 9.09 -8.87
C GLN A 92 13.01 8.91 -7.59
N ARG A 93 13.08 9.95 -6.74
CA ARG A 93 13.79 9.86 -5.46
C ARG A 93 13.16 8.81 -4.54
N LEU A 94 11.84 8.74 -4.48
CA LEU A 94 11.14 7.73 -3.68
C LEU A 94 11.32 6.32 -4.27
N LEU A 95 11.28 6.17 -5.59
CA LEU A 95 11.52 4.88 -6.26
C LEU A 95 12.89 4.29 -5.93
N GLN A 96 13.90 5.13 -5.77
CA GLN A 96 15.26 4.69 -5.43
C GLN A 96 15.40 4.33 -3.95
N ASN A 97 14.77 5.10 -3.06
CA ASN A 97 15.15 5.10 -1.63
C ASN A 97 14.02 4.69 -0.68
N ALA A 98 12.77 4.67 -1.14
CA ALA A 98 11.59 4.56 -0.27
C ALA A 98 10.52 3.67 -0.89
N ARG A 99 10.92 2.48 -1.35
CA ARG A 99 10.00 1.43 -1.82
C ARG A 99 9.41 0.69 -0.63
N CYS A 100 8.16 0.29 -0.74
CA CYS A 100 7.47 -0.51 0.25
C CYS A 100 6.51 -1.51 -0.38
N ILE A 101 5.98 -2.41 0.44
CA ILE A 101 4.97 -3.40 0.11
C ILE A 101 3.77 -3.21 1.03
N PHE A 102 2.57 -3.19 0.45
CA PHE A 102 1.32 -3.30 1.19
C PHE A 102 0.89 -4.78 1.19
N PRO A 103 0.98 -5.48 2.32
CA PRO A 103 0.45 -6.84 2.44
C PRO A 103 -1.08 -6.80 2.41
N ALA A 104 -1.69 -7.72 1.67
CA ALA A 104 -3.15 -7.83 1.58
C ALA A 104 -3.58 -9.28 1.32
N ASN A 105 -4.75 -9.68 1.83
CA ASN A 105 -5.36 -10.95 1.41
C ASN A 105 -6.11 -10.82 0.08
N ASN A 106 -6.63 -9.62 -0.20
CA ASN A 106 -7.42 -9.32 -1.39
C ASN A 106 -7.56 -7.82 -1.61
N PHE A 107 -7.92 -7.42 -2.82
CA PHE A 107 -8.43 -6.09 -3.13
C PHE A 107 -9.80 -6.14 -3.79
N PHE A 108 -10.50 -5.01 -3.75
CA PHE A 108 -11.80 -4.85 -4.39
C PHE A 108 -11.74 -3.83 -5.52
N GLU A 109 -12.42 -4.15 -6.62
CA GLU A 109 -12.79 -3.18 -7.66
C GLU A 109 -14.27 -3.34 -7.99
N TRP A 110 -14.87 -2.30 -8.56
CA TRP A 110 -16.31 -2.25 -8.83
C TRP A 110 -16.55 -2.22 -10.34
N ALA A 111 -17.29 -3.22 -10.84
CA ALA A 111 -17.79 -3.22 -12.21
C ALA A 111 -19.04 -2.35 -12.29
N ALA A 112 -19.20 -1.61 -13.39
CA ALA A 112 -20.45 -0.93 -13.71
C ALA A 112 -21.34 -1.89 -14.51
N VAL A 113 -22.42 -2.38 -13.90
CA VAL A 113 -23.40 -3.26 -14.52
C VAL A 113 -24.75 -2.56 -14.45
N GLU A 114 -25.32 -2.21 -15.61
CA GLU A 114 -26.63 -1.52 -15.71
C GLU A 114 -26.73 -0.24 -14.83
N GLY A 115 -25.62 0.50 -14.72
CA GLY A 115 -25.54 1.71 -13.89
C GLY A 115 -25.32 1.46 -12.40
N GLN A 116 -25.29 0.20 -11.95
CA GLN A 116 -24.96 -0.17 -10.57
C GLN A 116 -23.49 -0.56 -10.42
N LYS A 117 -22.91 -0.33 -9.24
CA LYS A 117 -21.54 -0.71 -8.90
C LYS A 117 -21.51 -2.06 -8.18
N VAL A 118 -21.09 -3.10 -8.88
CA VAL A 118 -20.98 -4.46 -8.34
C VAL A 118 -19.56 -4.73 -7.85
N PRO A 119 -19.33 -5.00 -6.55
CA PRO A 119 -18.00 -5.27 -6.02
C PRO A 119 -17.47 -6.63 -6.47
N HIS A 120 -16.22 -6.66 -6.90
CA HIS A 120 -15.48 -7.87 -7.25
C HIS A 120 -14.25 -7.97 -6.35
N LYS A 121 -14.02 -9.16 -5.78
CA LYS A 121 -12.90 -9.47 -4.90
C LYS A 121 -11.84 -10.24 -5.66
N PHE A 122 -10.60 -9.74 -5.65
CA PHE A 122 -9.44 -10.37 -6.27
C PHE A 122 -8.47 -10.86 -5.19
N TYR A 123 -8.07 -12.13 -5.27
CA TYR A 123 -7.21 -12.79 -4.28
C TYR A 123 -6.37 -13.89 -4.95
N LEU A 124 -5.31 -14.34 -4.26
CA LEU A 124 -4.50 -15.46 -4.74
C LEU A 124 -5.10 -16.80 -4.30
N PRO A 125 -4.89 -17.89 -5.07
CA PRO A 125 -5.17 -19.25 -4.62
C PRO A 125 -4.54 -19.56 -3.26
N GLU A 126 -5.16 -20.48 -2.52
CA GLU A 126 -4.80 -20.83 -1.14
C GLU A 126 -4.79 -19.66 -0.15
N GLN A 127 -5.46 -18.55 -0.46
CA GLN A 127 -5.54 -17.35 0.38
C GLN A 127 -4.19 -16.69 0.72
N ARG A 128 -3.16 -16.96 -0.11
CA ARG A 128 -1.83 -16.36 0.04
C ARG A 128 -1.88 -14.83 0.00
N LEU A 129 -0.94 -14.22 0.71
CA LEU A 129 -0.79 -12.76 0.76
C LEU A 129 -0.38 -12.19 -0.61
N LEU A 130 -1.20 -11.27 -1.10
CA LEU A 130 -0.84 -10.30 -2.13
C LEU A 130 0.20 -9.32 -1.57
N ALA A 131 1.00 -8.79 -2.49
CA ALA A 131 2.09 -7.88 -2.21
C ALA A 131 2.00 -6.68 -3.15
N PHE A 132 1.30 -5.61 -2.76
CA PHE A 132 1.18 -4.46 -3.64
C PHE A 132 2.44 -3.59 -3.55
N GLY A 133 3.06 -3.31 -4.68
CA GLY A 133 4.20 -2.40 -4.78
C GLY A 133 3.79 -0.98 -4.40
N GLY A 134 4.58 -0.32 -3.56
CA GLY A 134 4.31 1.02 -3.06
C GLY A 134 5.54 1.90 -2.92
N LEU A 135 5.28 3.17 -2.66
CA LEU A 135 6.26 4.18 -2.28
C LEU A 135 5.86 4.78 -0.94
N TYR A 136 6.82 5.10 -0.08
CA TYR A 136 6.57 5.80 1.16
C TYR A 136 7.35 7.11 1.25
N SER A 137 6.92 7.98 2.17
CA SER A 137 7.55 9.26 2.47
C SER A 137 7.52 9.49 3.98
N VAL A 138 8.61 10.04 4.49
CA VAL A 138 8.78 10.43 5.90
C VAL A 138 8.71 11.94 5.98
N TRP A 139 7.69 12.44 6.65
CA TRP A 139 7.54 13.86 6.96
C TRP A 139 8.01 14.11 8.39
N ARG A 140 8.83 15.13 8.58
CA ARG A 140 9.33 15.52 9.91
C ARG A 140 8.65 16.81 10.34
N HIS A 141 8.06 16.81 11.53
CA HIS A 141 7.48 18.01 12.12
C HIS A 141 8.58 19.08 12.30
N PRO A 142 8.38 20.31 11.78
CA PRO A 142 9.43 21.34 11.80
C PRO A 142 9.91 21.71 13.21
N GLU A 143 9.02 21.71 14.20
CA GLU A 143 9.34 22.09 15.58
C GLU A 143 9.69 20.89 16.48
N SER A 144 8.79 19.91 16.62
CA SER A 144 9.00 18.76 17.51
C SER A 144 10.00 17.72 16.99
N GLY A 145 10.33 17.72 15.70
CA GLY A 145 11.18 16.70 15.08
C GLY A 145 10.51 15.33 14.90
N GLU A 146 9.24 15.19 15.30
CA GLU A 146 8.45 13.96 15.19
C GLU A 146 8.33 13.51 13.72
N GLU A 147 8.52 12.22 13.48
CA GLU A 147 8.38 11.64 12.14
C GLU A 147 7.01 11.00 11.94
N ARG A 148 6.38 11.34 10.82
CA ARG A 148 5.14 10.74 10.37
C ARG A 148 5.33 10.09 9.01
N TYR A 149 4.79 8.88 8.88
CA TYR A 149 5.01 8.03 7.73
C TYR A 149 3.72 7.94 6.91
N SER A 150 3.88 8.03 5.59
CA SER A 150 2.78 7.97 4.65
C SER A 150 3.20 7.19 3.41
N ALA A 151 2.25 6.52 2.76
CA ALA A 151 2.54 5.65 1.63
C ALA A 151 1.47 5.72 0.54
N SER A 152 1.88 5.30 -0.66
CA SER A 152 1.08 5.25 -1.88
C SER A 152 1.25 3.88 -2.53
N ILE A 153 0.15 3.28 -2.99
CA ILE A 153 0.18 2.06 -3.79
C ILE A 153 0.48 2.44 -5.24
N ILE A 154 1.42 1.75 -5.87
CA ILE A 154 1.67 1.89 -7.31
C ILE A 154 0.55 1.16 -8.05
N THR A 155 0.01 1.79 -9.09
CA THR A 155 -0.99 1.18 -9.97
C THR A 155 -0.48 1.09 -11.39
N VAL A 156 -0.88 0.03 -12.09
CA VAL A 156 -0.54 -0.29 -13.48
C VAL A 156 -1.81 -0.57 -14.31
N PRO A 157 -1.72 -0.63 -15.65
CA PRO A 157 -2.80 -1.15 -16.48
C PRO A 157 -3.21 -2.54 -15.99
N ALA A 158 -4.51 -2.80 -15.93
CA ALA A 158 -5.02 -4.09 -15.48
C ALA A 158 -4.64 -5.22 -16.44
N ASN A 159 -4.32 -6.39 -15.89
CA ASN A 159 -4.26 -7.63 -16.66
C ASN A 159 -5.66 -8.03 -17.18
N PRO A 160 -5.79 -9.01 -18.10
CA PRO A 160 -7.09 -9.37 -18.69
C PRO A 160 -8.17 -9.72 -17.65
N LEU A 161 -7.81 -10.38 -16.55
CA LEU A 161 -8.73 -10.76 -15.49
C LEU A 161 -9.33 -9.53 -14.79
N VAL A 162 -8.47 -8.59 -14.37
CA VAL A 162 -8.92 -7.39 -13.66
C VAL A 162 -9.54 -6.38 -14.63
N ALA A 163 -9.08 -6.33 -15.88
CA ALA A 163 -9.56 -5.42 -16.91
C ALA A 163 -11.04 -5.63 -17.27
N ALA A 164 -11.57 -6.84 -17.05
CA ALA A 164 -13.00 -7.12 -17.17
C ALA A 164 -13.86 -6.34 -16.15
N VAL A 165 -13.26 -5.87 -15.06
CA VAL A 165 -13.93 -5.13 -13.98
C VAL A 165 -13.48 -3.68 -13.93
N HIS A 166 -12.17 -3.42 -14.03
CA HIS A 166 -11.59 -2.10 -13.89
C HIS A 166 -10.28 -1.96 -14.69
N PRO A 167 -10.02 -0.83 -15.39
CA PRO A 167 -8.85 -0.67 -16.29
C PRO A 167 -7.48 -0.59 -15.59
N ARG A 168 -7.44 -0.58 -14.26
CA ARG A 168 -6.22 -0.45 -13.44
C ARG A 168 -6.24 -1.46 -12.31
N MET A 169 -5.05 -1.90 -11.91
CA MET A 169 -4.82 -2.75 -10.74
C MET A 169 -3.61 -2.25 -9.93
N PRO A 170 -3.48 -2.66 -8.65
CA PRO A 170 -2.21 -2.54 -7.92
C PRO A 170 -1.08 -3.25 -8.66
N LEU A 171 0.13 -2.70 -8.61
CA LEU A 171 1.35 -3.37 -9.06
C LEU A 171 1.70 -4.54 -8.14
#